data_AF-A0A3B8P0D0-F1
#
_entry.id   AF-A0A3B8P0D0-F1
#
_cell.length_a   1.000
_cell.length_b   1.000
_cell.length_c   1.000
_cell.angle_alpha   90.00
_cell.angle_beta   90.00
_cell.angle_gamma   90.00
#
_symmetry.space_group_name_H-M   'P 1'
#
loop_
_entity.id
_entity.type
_entity.pdbx_description
1 polymer ?
#
loop_
_entity_poly.entity_id
_entity_poly.type
_entity_poly.pdbx_seq_one_letter_code
_entity_poly.pdbx_strand_id
1 'polypeptide(L)'
;GGVRIVPAASGTQSMVHLAPAQHAGLIQAFSEVGDNLDVLVIDTAAGIGDSVVSFVRAAQEVLLVVCDEPTSITDAYALIKLLNRDYGMNRFRVLANMAQSPQEGRNLFAKLTKVTDRFLDVALQYVGAVPYDESVRKAVQKQRAVYEAFPRSKCALAFKAIAQKVDSWPLPANPRGHLEFFVERLVQPTSAGQVL
;
A
#
# COMPACT_ATOMS: atom_id res chain seq x y z
N GLY A 1 -8.69 12.22 15.52
CA GLY A 1 -9.62 11.35 14.79
C GLY A 1 -10.07 12.06 13.54
N GLY A 2 -10.37 11.34 12.46
CA GLY A 2 -10.70 11.94 11.15
C GLY A 2 -10.56 11.01 9.95
N VAL A 3 -10.02 9.81 10.14
CA VAL A 3 -9.98 8.78 9.09
C VAL A 3 -11.39 8.26 8.83
N ARG A 4 -11.86 8.36 7.59
CA ARG A 4 -13.08 7.71 7.11
C ARG A 4 -12.73 6.26 6.74
N ILE A 5 -13.60 5.32 7.11
CA ILE A 5 -13.38 3.89 6.89
C ILE A 5 -14.52 3.36 6.03
N VAL A 6 -14.19 2.64 4.96
CA VAL A 6 -15.15 1.83 4.21
C VAL A 6 -14.96 0.37 4.64
N PRO A 7 -15.90 -0.20 5.40
CA PRO A 7 -15.77 -1.56 5.90
C PRO A 7 -16.01 -2.58 4.78
N ALA A 8 -15.18 -3.62 4.75
CA ALA A 8 -15.46 -4.80 3.93
C ALA A 8 -16.47 -5.73 4.63
N ALA A 9 -17.15 -6.58 3.87
CA ALA A 9 -18.01 -7.63 4.42
C ALA A 9 -17.15 -8.74 5.04
N SER A 10 -17.58 -9.29 6.18
CA SER A 10 -16.92 -10.42 6.84
C SER A 10 -17.62 -11.74 6.47
N GLY A 11 -16.87 -12.73 5.97
CA GLY A 11 -17.37 -14.09 5.72
C GLY A 11 -18.29 -14.26 4.50
N THR A 12 -18.46 -13.24 3.66
CA THR A 12 -19.30 -13.33 2.46
C THR A 12 -18.47 -13.81 1.26
N GLN A 13 -18.58 -15.08 0.89
CA GLN A 13 -17.84 -15.67 -0.25
C GLN A 13 -18.02 -14.90 -1.56
N SER A 14 -19.19 -14.32 -1.81
CA SER A 14 -19.46 -13.53 -3.02
C SER A 14 -18.61 -12.25 -3.11
N MET A 15 -18.09 -11.73 -2.00
CA MET A 15 -17.18 -10.57 -1.98
C MET A 15 -15.71 -10.96 -2.27
N VAL A 16 -15.38 -12.25 -2.16
CA VAL A 16 -14.03 -12.78 -2.48
C VAL A 16 -13.89 -13.04 -3.99
N HIS A 17 -15.00 -13.25 -4.70
CA HIS A 17 -15.05 -13.57 -6.12
C HIS A 17 -15.93 -12.58 -6.87
N LEU A 18 -15.57 -11.29 -6.81
CA LEU A 18 -16.21 -10.27 -7.61
C LEU A 18 -15.79 -10.43 -9.08
N ALA A 19 -16.77 -10.34 -9.98
CA ALA A 19 -16.50 -10.28 -11.41
C ALA A 19 -15.73 -8.99 -11.74
N PRO A 20 -14.95 -8.94 -12.84
CA PRO A 20 -14.21 -7.74 -13.24
C PRO A 20 -15.08 -6.47 -13.33
N ALA A 21 -16.34 -6.59 -13.77
CA ALA A 21 -17.29 -5.49 -13.83
C ALA A 21 -17.69 -4.97 -12.42
N GLN A 22 -17.79 -5.86 -11.43
CA GLN A 22 -18.10 -5.48 -10.06
C GLN A 22 -16.89 -4.80 -9.40
N HIS A 23 -15.67 -5.26 -9.69
CA HIS A 23 -14.44 -4.55 -9.30
C HIS A 23 -14.38 -3.15 -9.90
N ALA A 24 -14.69 -3.01 -11.20
CA ALA A 24 -14.71 -1.71 -11.86
C ALA A 24 -15.76 -0.76 -11.26
N GLY A 25 -16.98 -1.26 -11.02
CA GLY A 25 -18.04 -0.48 -10.39
C GLY A 25 -17.68 -0.02 -8.97
N LEU A 26 -16.99 -0.86 -8.19
CA LEU A 26 -16.50 -0.47 -6.87
C LEU A 26 -15.45 0.64 -6.96
N ILE A 27 -14.46 0.49 -7.85
CA ILE A 27 -13.41 1.51 -8.06
C ILE A 27 -14.03 2.85 -8.50
N GLN A 28 -15.05 2.80 -9.38
CA GLN A 28 -15.77 3.98 -9.81
C GLN A 28 -16.54 4.66 -8.67
N ALA A 29 -17.26 3.89 -7.84
CA ALA A 29 -18.00 4.43 -6.70
C ALA A 29 -17.08 5.17 -5.70
N PHE A 30 -15.84 4.73 -5.52
CA PHE A 30 -14.87 5.45 -4.68
C PHE A 30 -14.45 6.81 -5.25
N SER A 31 -14.52 6.99 -6.58
CA SER A 31 -14.21 8.28 -7.21
C SER A 31 -15.30 9.32 -6.92
N GLU A 32 -16.57 8.90 -6.82
CA GLU A 32 -17.70 9.77 -6.49
C GLU A 32 -17.69 10.28 -5.03
N VAL A 33 -17.08 9.52 -4.12
CA VAL A 33 -16.89 9.92 -2.70
C VAL A 33 -15.69 10.88 -2.52
N GLY A 34 -14.94 11.12 -3.60
CA GLY A 34 -13.60 11.68 -3.64
C GLY A 34 -13.45 13.18 -3.42
N ASP A 35 -14.52 13.96 -3.47
CA ASP A 35 -14.42 15.44 -3.56
C ASP A 35 -13.64 16.09 -2.40
N ASN A 36 -13.51 15.42 -1.25
CA ASN A 36 -12.74 15.89 -0.09
C ASN A 36 -11.72 14.86 0.46
N LEU A 37 -11.09 14.02 -0.37
CA LEU A 37 -10.07 13.03 0.06
C LEU A 37 -8.67 13.36 -0.49
N ASP A 38 -7.67 13.50 0.37
CA ASP A 38 -6.27 13.68 -0.09
C ASP A 38 -5.57 12.34 -0.35
N VAL A 39 -5.86 11.34 0.50
CA VAL A 39 -5.21 10.02 0.46
C VAL A 39 -6.26 8.92 0.66
N LEU A 40 -6.22 7.90 -0.21
CA LEU A 40 -6.94 6.65 -0.04
C LEU A 40 -5.93 5.54 0.27
N VAL A 41 -6.03 4.95 1.46
CA VAL A 41 -5.26 3.76 1.83
C VAL A 41 -6.12 2.53 1.58
N ILE A 42 -5.61 1.60 0.78
CA ILE A 42 -6.29 0.35 0.44
C ILE A 42 -5.57 -0.80 1.14
N ASP A 43 -6.26 -1.44 2.07
CA ASP A 43 -5.79 -2.68 2.70
C ASP A 43 -6.24 -3.86 1.86
N THR A 44 -5.29 -4.59 1.28
CA THR A 44 -5.57 -5.72 0.40
C THR A 44 -5.60 -7.03 1.18
N ALA A 45 -6.37 -8.01 0.71
CA ALA A 45 -6.26 -9.38 1.21
C ALA A 45 -4.85 -9.95 0.97
N ALA A 46 -4.52 -11.05 1.65
CA ALA A 46 -3.27 -11.77 1.42
C ALA A 46 -3.27 -12.52 0.08
N GLY A 47 -2.07 -12.78 -0.45
CA GLY A 47 -1.87 -13.58 -1.66
C GLY A 47 -1.96 -12.78 -2.95
N ILE A 48 -2.27 -13.48 -4.05
CA ILE A 48 -2.17 -12.96 -5.43
C ILE A 48 -3.49 -13.09 -6.21
N GLY A 49 -4.62 -13.18 -5.51
CA GLY A 49 -5.93 -13.33 -6.15
C GLY A 49 -6.36 -12.11 -6.96
N ASP A 50 -7.32 -12.29 -7.86
CA ASP A 50 -7.79 -11.27 -8.80
C ASP A 50 -8.24 -9.97 -8.13
N SER A 51 -8.83 -10.07 -6.92
CA SER A 51 -9.23 -8.90 -6.14
C SER A 51 -8.04 -8.08 -5.67
N VAL A 52 -7.00 -8.74 -5.14
CA VAL A 52 -5.73 -8.10 -4.73
C VAL A 52 -5.10 -7.41 -5.93
N VAL A 53 -4.97 -8.13 -7.05
CA VAL A 53 -4.38 -7.60 -8.28
C VAL A 53 -5.17 -6.40 -8.81
N SER A 54 -6.50 -6.47 -8.81
CA SER A 54 -7.35 -5.38 -9.30
C SER A 54 -7.18 -4.10 -8.48
N PHE A 55 -7.16 -4.21 -7.14
CA PHE A 55 -6.94 -3.05 -6.27
C PHE A 55 -5.52 -2.49 -6.37
N VAL A 56 -4.51 -3.38 -6.42
CA VAL A 56 -3.10 -2.97 -6.54
C VAL A 56 -2.88 -2.23 -7.86
N ARG A 57 -3.50 -2.68 -8.95
CA ARG A 57 -3.41 -2.01 -10.26
C ARG A 57 -4.12 -0.66 -10.28
N ALA A 58 -5.24 -0.52 -9.58
CA ALA A 58 -5.95 0.75 -9.52
C ALA A 58 -5.25 1.81 -8.64
N ALA A 59 -4.24 1.42 -7.85
CA ALA A 59 -3.48 2.29 -6.97
C ALA A 59 -2.27 2.94 -7.67
N GLN A 60 -1.99 4.20 -7.32
CA GLN A 60 -0.86 4.95 -7.86
C GLN A 60 0.50 4.48 -7.31
N GLU A 61 0.51 4.09 -6.03
CA GLU A 61 1.67 3.64 -5.28
C GLU A 61 1.36 2.27 -4.64
N VAL A 62 2.28 1.32 -4.77
CA VAL A 62 2.17 -0.03 -4.21
C VAL A 62 3.17 -0.20 -3.10
N LEU A 63 2.69 -0.38 -1.87
CA LEU A 63 3.52 -0.58 -0.68
C LEU A 63 3.52 -2.05 -0.24
N LEU A 64 4.61 -2.76 -0.55
CA LEU A 64 4.83 -4.13 -0.13
C LEU A 64 5.31 -4.17 1.31
N VAL A 65 4.56 -4.84 2.18
CA VAL A 65 4.94 -5.09 3.57
C VAL A 65 5.62 -6.45 3.65
N VAL A 66 6.89 -6.47 4.07
CA VAL A 66 7.73 -7.68 4.07
C VAL A 66 8.39 -7.87 5.43
N CYS A 67 8.47 -9.11 5.90
CA CYS A 67 9.21 -9.49 7.12
C CYS A 67 10.47 -10.30 6.73
N ASP A 68 11.48 -10.39 7.61
CA ASP A 68 12.71 -11.16 7.32
C ASP A 68 12.51 -12.68 7.51
N GLU A 69 11.47 -13.21 6.86
CA GLU A 69 11.12 -14.62 6.84
C GLU A 69 11.14 -15.14 5.39
N PRO A 70 11.68 -16.35 5.12
CA PRO A 70 11.77 -16.89 3.76
C PRO A 70 10.43 -16.93 3.00
N THR A 71 9.34 -17.22 3.70
CA THR A 71 7.97 -17.23 3.15
C THR A 71 7.54 -15.83 2.72
N SER A 72 7.69 -14.82 3.59
CA SER A 72 7.35 -13.44 3.29
C SER A 72 8.14 -12.88 2.09
N ILE A 73 9.42 -13.20 1.98
CA ILE A 73 10.26 -12.80 0.84
C ILE A 73 9.79 -13.49 -0.45
N THR A 74 9.46 -14.78 -0.37
CA THR A 74 8.99 -15.57 -1.53
C THR A 74 7.65 -15.04 -2.05
N ASP A 75 6.71 -14.76 -1.14
CA ASP A 75 5.39 -14.24 -1.49
C ASP A 75 5.48 -12.83 -2.09
N ALA A 76 6.29 -11.95 -1.49
CA ALA A 76 6.53 -10.61 -2.01
C ALA A 76 7.13 -10.67 -3.43
N TYR A 77 8.13 -11.53 -3.64
CA TYR A 77 8.72 -11.74 -4.97
C TYR A 77 7.70 -12.29 -5.97
N ALA A 78 6.86 -13.26 -5.58
CA ALA A 78 5.84 -13.82 -6.45
C ALA A 78 4.82 -12.75 -6.89
N LEU A 79 4.39 -11.89 -5.98
CA LEU A 79 3.51 -10.77 -6.29
C LEU A 79 4.18 -9.75 -7.23
N ILE A 80 5.42 -9.34 -6.96
CA ILE A 80 6.19 -8.44 -7.84
C ILE A 80 6.29 -9.05 -9.24
N LYS A 81 6.68 -10.32 -9.32
CA LYS A 81 6.84 -11.05 -10.60
C LYS A 81 5.54 -11.10 -11.39
N LEU A 82 4.42 -11.40 -10.73
CA LEU A 82 3.11 -11.44 -11.38
C LEU A 82 2.71 -10.05 -11.89
N LEU A 83 2.83 -9.01 -11.06
CA LEU A 83 2.47 -7.64 -11.44
C LEU A 83 3.36 -7.08 -12.56
N ASN A 84 4.65 -7.44 -12.56
CA ASN A 84 5.58 -7.05 -13.61
C ASN A 84 5.31 -7.78 -14.93
N ARG A 85 5.21 -9.11 -14.89
CA ARG A 85 5.05 -9.95 -16.09
C ARG A 85 3.69 -9.76 -16.76
N ASP A 86 2.61 -9.72 -15.98
CA ASP A 86 1.25 -9.79 -16.52
C ASP A 86 0.63 -8.40 -16.70
N TYR A 87 1.14 -7.39 -15.99
CA TYR A 87 0.57 -6.03 -15.98
C TYR A 87 1.58 -4.92 -16.23
N GLY A 88 2.86 -5.24 -16.49
CA GLY A 88 3.89 -4.26 -16.84
C GLY A 88 4.29 -3.32 -15.70
N MET A 89 3.90 -3.61 -14.45
CA MET A 89 4.26 -2.77 -13.31
C MET A 89 5.75 -2.91 -12.99
N ASN A 90 6.44 -1.78 -12.86
CA ASN A 90 7.89 -1.77 -12.70
C ASN A 90 8.38 -0.97 -11.49
N ARG A 91 7.49 -0.43 -10.66
CA ARG A 91 7.87 0.36 -9.47
C ARG A 91 7.11 -0.11 -8.25
N PHE A 92 7.85 -0.46 -7.21
CA PHE A 92 7.27 -0.96 -5.96
C PHE A 92 7.97 -0.32 -4.76
N ARG A 93 7.18 0.08 -3.75
CA ARG A 93 7.67 0.56 -2.47
C ARG A 93 7.77 -0.62 -1.51
N VAL A 94 8.82 -0.68 -0.70
CA VAL A 94 9.02 -1.79 0.26
C VAL A 94 9.12 -1.24 1.68
N LEU A 95 8.27 -1.76 2.57
CA LEU A 95 8.28 -1.51 4.00
C LEU A 95 8.63 -2.79 4.74
N ALA A 96 9.74 -2.77 5.48
CA ALA A 96 10.07 -3.86 6.38
C ALA A 96 9.17 -3.79 7.63
N ASN A 97 8.62 -4.92 8.06
CA ASN A 97 7.81 -5.01 9.27
C ASN A 97 8.42 -6.02 10.25
N MET A 98 8.08 -5.88 11.53
CA MET A 98 8.57 -6.71 12.64
C MET A 98 10.11 -6.79 12.73
N ALA A 99 10.82 -5.76 12.27
CA ALA A 99 12.28 -5.75 12.30
C ALA A 99 12.81 -5.61 13.74
N GLN A 100 13.84 -6.36 14.10
CA GLN A 100 14.55 -6.22 15.37
C GLN A 100 15.49 -5.01 15.37
N SER A 101 15.92 -4.55 14.18
CA SER A 101 16.75 -3.36 14.03
C SER A 101 16.51 -2.62 12.71
N PRO A 102 16.86 -1.31 12.61
CA PRO A 102 16.84 -0.60 11.34
C PRO A 102 17.73 -1.24 10.26
N GLN A 103 18.83 -1.87 10.66
CA GLN A 103 19.74 -2.54 9.73
C GLN A 103 19.12 -3.82 9.13
N GLU A 104 18.35 -4.55 9.92
CA GLU A 104 17.62 -5.73 9.44
C GLU A 104 16.65 -5.38 8.31
N GLY A 105 15.90 -4.29 8.43
CA GLY A 105 15.02 -3.82 7.37
C GLY A 105 15.76 -3.50 6.07
N ARG A 106 16.97 -2.93 6.16
CA ARG A 106 17.84 -2.68 4.99
C ARG A 106 18.40 -3.98 4.41
N ASN A 107 18.78 -4.94 5.25
CA ASN A 107 19.26 -6.24 4.81
C ASN A 107 18.16 -7.02 4.09
N LEU A 108 16.93 -7.02 4.61
CA LEU A 108 15.75 -7.59 3.97
C LEU A 108 15.51 -6.96 2.59
N PHE A 109 15.52 -5.63 2.51
CA PHE A 109 15.39 -4.92 1.25
C PHE A 109 16.48 -5.32 0.24
N ALA A 110 17.74 -5.45 0.68
CA ALA A 110 18.84 -5.90 -0.16
C ALA A 110 18.68 -7.34 -0.65
N LYS A 111 18.17 -8.25 0.20
CA LYS A 111 17.84 -9.64 -0.21
C LYS A 111 16.79 -9.65 -1.32
N LEU A 112 15.71 -8.89 -1.14
CA LEU A 112 14.63 -8.81 -2.13
C LEU A 112 15.12 -8.20 -3.44
N THR A 113 15.86 -7.08 -3.36
CA THR A 113 16.47 -6.40 -4.52
C THR A 113 17.39 -7.33 -5.30
N LYS A 114 18.27 -8.07 -4.62
CA LYS A 114 19.16 -9.03 -5.27
C LYS A 114 18.42 -10.10 -6.08
N VAL A 115 17.27 -10.56 -5.58
CA VAL A 115 16.46 -11.57 -6.28
C VAL A 115 15.71 -10.93 -7.45
N THR A 116 15.17 -9.72 -7.29
CA THR A 116 14.47 -9.04 -8.39
C THR A 116 15.42 -8.63 -9.50
N ASP A 117 16.59 -8.06 -9.20
CA ASP A 117 17.59 -7.62 -10.18
C ASP A 117 18.08 -8.78 -11.07
N ARG A 118 18.04 -10.00 -10.56
CA ARG A 118 18.47 -11.19 -11.30
C ARG A 118 17.45 -11.64 -12.35
N PHE A 119 16.16 -11.37 -12.13
CA PHE A 119 15.08 -12.02 -12.88
C PHE A 119 14.02 -11.09 -13.46
N LEU A 120 13.92 -9.84 -12.98
CA LEU A 120 12.85 -8.90 -13.28
C LEU A 120 13.42 -7.51 -13.59
N ASP A 121 12.77 -6.79 -14.49
CA ASP A 121 13.05 -5.38 -14.77
C ASP A 121 12.11 -4.50 -13.91
N VAL A 122 12.50 -4.33 -12.63
CA VAL A 122 11.72 -3.58 -11.64
C VAL A 122 12.62 -2.67 -10.80
N ALA A 123 12.09 -1.53 -10.39
CA ALA A 123 12.69 -0.61 -9.46
C ALA A 123 12.00 -0.72 -8.08
N LEU A 124 12.73 -1.24 -7.10
CA LEU A 124 12.30 -1.28 -5.72
C LEU A 124 12.75 -0.03 -4.97
N GLN A 125 11.89 0.53 -4.13
CA GLN A 125 12.17 1.73 -3.35
C GLN A 125 11.93 1.47 -1.86
N TYR A 126 13.00 1.52 -1.06
CA TYR A 126 12.91 1.29 0.38
C TYR A 126 12.23 2.46 1.10
N VAL A 127 11.13 2.18 1.82
CA VAL A 127 10.39 3.18 2.59
C VAL A 127 10.93 3.28 4.01
N GLY A 128 11.12 2.16 4.70
CA GLY A 128 11.61 2.14 6.07
C GLY A 128 11.38 0.80 6.75
N ALA A 129 11.45 0.79 8.07
CA ALA A 129 11.16 -0.38 8.90
C ALA A 129 10.23 -0.01 10.05
N VAL A 130 9.19 -0.81 10.26
CA VAL A 130 8.41 -0.84 11.50
C VAL A 130 9.05 -1.89 12.41
N PRO A 131 9.52 -1.50 13.62
CA PRO A 131 10.16 -2.44 14.52
C PRO A 131 9.15 -3.39 15.15
N TYR A 132 9.61 -4.57 15.58
CA TYR A 132 8.85 -5.40 16.50
C TYR A 132 8.60 -4.63 17.81
N ASP A 133 7.34 -4.58 18.24
CA ASP A 133 6.92 -3.84 19.43
C ASP A 133 5.71 -4.51 20.09
N GLU A 134 5.87 -4.94 21.35
CA GLU A 134 4.80 -5.53 22.16
C GLU A 134 3.58 -4.61 22.32
N SER A 135 3.77 -3.29 22.13
CA SER A 135 2.67 -2.32 22.13
C SER A 135 1.66 -2.61 21.02
N VAL A 136 2.09 -3.16 19.88
CA VAL A 136 1.18 -3.57 18.79
C VAL A 136 0.27 -4.69 19.26
N ARG A 137 0.84 -5.73 19.86
CA ARG A 137 0.07 -6.86 20.40
C ARG A 137 -0.94 -6.40 21.45
N LYS A 138 -0.51 -5.53 22.37
CA LYS A 138 -1.39 -4.94 23.40
C LYS A 138 -2.49 -4.07 22.77
N ALA A 139 -2.21 -3.36 21.68
CA ALA A 139 -3.19 -2.52 21.01
C ALA A 139 -4.25 -3.35 20.28
N VAL A 140 -3.83 -4.42 19.60
CA VAL A 140 -4.72 -5.41 18.96
C VAL A 140 -5.67 -6.03 19.98
N GLN A 141 -5.15 -6.46 21.15
CA GLN A 141 -5.98 -6.99 22.24
C GLN A 141 -7.01 -5.98 22.76
N LYS A 142 -6.70 -4.67 22.70
CA LYS A 142 -7.60 -3.58 23.07
C LYS A 142 -8.52 -3.13 21.94
N GLN A 143 -8.43 -3.73 20.77
CA GLN A 143 -9.13 -3.31 19.55
C GLN A 143 -8.94 -1.81 19.26
N ARG A 144 -7.73 -1.30 19.49
CA ARG A 144 -7.35 0.09 19.18
C ARG A 144 -6.10 0.10 18.32
N ALA A 145 -5.99 1.11 17.45
CA ALA A 145 -4.76 1.32 16.70
C ALA A 145 -3.60 1.59 17.66
N VAL A 146 -2.43 0.98 17.42
CA VAL A 146 -1.23 1.20 18.25
C VAL A 146 -0.81 2.67 18.28
N TYR A 147 -1.03 3.38 17.17
CA TYR A 147 -0.73 4.81 17.05
C TYR A 147 -1.58 5.67 18.01
N GLU A 148 -2.82 5.25 18.29
CA GLU A 148 -3.71 5.93 19.24
C GLU A 148 -3.47 5.45 20.68
N ALA A 149 -3.41 4.14 20.88
CA ALA A 149 -3.32 3.55 22.23
C ALA A 149 -1.94 3.72 22.87
N PHE A 150 -0.88 3.76 22.06
CA PHE A 150 0.51 3.87 22.50
C PHE A 150 1.31 4.84 21.61
N PRO A 151 0.98 6.15 21.61
CA PRO A 151 1.52 7.13 20.65
C PRO A 151 3.04 7.38 20.79
N ARG A 152 3.65 6.96 21.91
CA ARG A 152 5.10 7.07 22.17
C ARG A 152 5.85 5.74 21.96
N SER A 153 5.16 4.69 21.51
CA SER A 153 5.78 3.38 21.23
C SER A 153 6.74 3.49 20.04
N LYS A 154 7.69 2.54 19.94
CA LYS A 154 8.65 2.52 18.83
C LYS A 154 7.92 2.37 17.50
N CYS A 155 6.88 1.54 17.48
CA CYS A 155 6.02 1.34 16.34
C CYS A 155 5.26 2.62 15.92
N ALA A 156 4.67 3.36 16.88
CA ALA A 156 3.97 4.61 16.57
C ALA A 156 4.91 5.69 16.00
N LEU A 157 6.13 5.80 16.54
CA LEU A 157 7.15 6.71 16.03
C LEU A 157 7.60 6.31 14.61
N ALA A 158 7.74 5.02 14.35
CA ALA A 158 8.05 4.51 13.00
C ALA A 158 6.92 4.83 12.01
N PHE A 159 5.66 4.62 12.37
CA PHE A 159 4.51 5.00 11.54
C PHE A 159 4.50 6.50 11.22
N LYS A 160 4.82 7.36 12.20
CA LYS A 160 4.93 8.80 11.97
C LYS A 160 6.01 9.14 10.92
N ALA A 161 7.19 8.54 11.04
CA ALA A 161 8.28 8.75 10.08
C ALA A 161 7.93 8.24 8.68
N ILE A 162 7.25 7.09 8.59
CA ILE A 162 6.76 6.54 7.32
C ILE A 162 5.71 7.47 6.70
N ALA A 163 4.74 7.95 7.48
CA ALA A 163 3.72 8.87 7.01
C ALA A 163 4.32 10.17 6.45
N GLN A 164 5.32 10.76 7.13
CA GLN A 164 6.05 11.92 6.62
C GLN A 164 6.76 11.64 5.30
N LYS A 165 7.29 10.43 5.12
CA LYS A 165 7.93 10.03 3.86
C LYS A 165 6.90 9.86 2.74
N VAL A 166 5.75 9.25 3.03
CA VAL A 166 4.64 9.10 2.07
C VAL A 166 4.13 10.47 1.62
N ASP A 167 3.92 11.40 2.55
CA ASP A 167 3.46 12.76 2.29
C ASP A 167 4.39 13.56 1.36
N SER A 168 5.68 13.20 1.34
CA SER A 168 6.68 13.82 0.45
C SER A 168 6.78 13.20 -0.95
N TRP A 169 5.99 12.16 -1.25
CA TRP A 169 6.03 11.55 -2.59
C TRP A 169 5.40 12.48 -3.63
N PRO A 170 5.98 12.56 -4.84
CA PRO A 170 5.39 13.36 -5.90
C PRO A 170 4.04 12.75 -6.30
N LEU A 171 3.00 13.57 -6.32
CA LEU A 171 1.72 13.16 -6.88
C LEU A 171 1.89 12.96 -8.39
N PRO A 172 1.43 11.84 -8.97
CA PRO A 172 1.48 11.65 -10.40
C PRO A 172 0.66 12.74 -11.08
N ALA A 173 1.18 13.32 -12.16
CA ALA A 173 0.51 14.42 -12.86
C ALA A 173 -0.52 13.92 -13.90
N ASN A 174 -0.45 12.65 -14.33
CA ASN A 174 -1.25 12.10 -15.42
C ASN A 174 -1.71 10.65 -15.11
N PRO A 175 -2.91 10.23 -15.56
CA PRO A 175 -3.38 8.85 -15.44
C PRO A 175 -2.65 7.90 -16.41
N ARG A 176 -2.42 6.65 -16.00
CA ARG A 176 -1.62 5.65 -16.76
C ARG A 176 -2.46 4.77 -17.72
N GLY A 177 -3.66 5.21 -18.10
CA GLY A 177 -4.47 4.56 -19.13
C GLY A 177 -5.19 3.26 -18.73
N HIS A 178 -5.36 3.00 -17.43
CA HIS A 178 -6.21 1.95 -16.88
C HIS A 178 -7.17 2.54 -15.85
N LEU A 179 -8.13 1.74 -15.36
CA LEU A 179 -9.05 2.19 -14.31
C LEU A 179 -8.24 2.42 -13.02
N GLU A 180 -8.10 3.68 -12.63
CA GLU A 180 -7.43 4.11 -11.41
C GLU A 180 -8.45 4.73 -10.45
N PHE A 181 -8.13 4.75 -9.16
CA PHE A 181 -8.88 5.61 -8.25
C PHE A 181 -8.59 7.08 -8.58
N PHE A 182 -9.64 7.92 -8.59
CA PHE A 182 -9.53 9.38 -8.76
C PHE A 182 -8.96 9.86 -10.10
N VAL A 183 -9.19 9.14 -11.21
CA VAL A 183 -8.75 9.53 -12.57
C VAL A 183 -9.12 10.98 -12.91
N GLU A 184 -10.30 11.46 -12.50
CA GLU A 184 -10.79 12.81 -12.81
C GLU A 184 -9.88 13.93 -12.29
N ARG A 185 -9.21 13.73 -11.14
CA ARG A 185 -8.28 14.72 -10.58
C ARG A 185 -6.93 14.77 -11.28
N LEU A 186 -6.52 13.68 -11.92
CA LEU A 186 -5.29 13.64 -12.72
C LEU A 186 -5.46 14.32 -14.08
N VAL A 187 -6.69 14.49 -14.55
CA VAL A 187 -7.00 15.12 -15.84
C VAL A 187 -7.32 16.61 -15.68
N GLN A 188 -7.73 17.05 -14.49
CA GLN A 188 -7.90 18.48 -14.21
C GLN A 188 -6.56 19.08 -13.75
N PRO A 189 -5.93 19.99 -14.53
CA PRO A 189 -4.79 20.73 -14.02
C PRO A 189 -5.24 21.49 -12.79
N THR A 190 -4.43 21.45 -11.74
CA THR A 190 -4.62 22.27 -10.53
C THR A 190 -4.62 23.73 -10.98
N SER A 191 -5.80 24.30 -11.18
CA SER A 191 -5.95 25.75 -11.32
C SER A 191 -5.65 26.33 -9.96
N ALA A 192 -4.36 26.59 -9.72
CA ALA A 192 -3.89 27.40 -8.62
C ALA A 192 -4.70 28.70 -8.66
N GLY A 193 -5.42 28.97 -7.57
CA GLY A 193 -6.25 30.16 -7.44
C GLY A 193 -5.44 31.41 -7.78
N GLN A 194 -5.95 32.20 -8.72
CA GLN A 194 -5.55 33.59 -8.84
C GLN A 194 -5.92 34.29 -7.54
N VAL A 195 -4.91 34.68 -6.78
CA VAL A 195 -5.05 35.69 -5.75
C VAL A 195 -5.22 37.03 -6.48
N LEU A 196 -6.41 37.62 -6.36
CA LEU A 196 -6.60 39.06 -6.49
C LEU A 196 -6.59 39.67 -5.09
#